data_AF-A0A0G0SIS2-F1
#
_entry.id   AF-A0A0G0SIS2-F1
#
_cell.length_a   1.000
_cell.length_b   1.000
_cell.length_c   1.000
_cell.angle_alpha   90.00
_cell.angle_beta   90.00
_cell.angle_gamma   90.00
#
_symmetry.space_group_name_H-M   'P 1'
#
loop_
_entity.id
_entity.type
_entity.pdbx_description
1 polymer ?
#
loop_
_entity_poly.entity_id
_entity_poly.type
_entity_poly.pdbx_seq_one_letter_code
_entity_poly.pdbx_strand_id
1 'polypeptide(L)'
;MHSRQTAEKRIIELLKGKDEFMKLSRMLAEKAQRRERLTIQPKENLSGTKAIITIQNYLGGYYYFTSDEAEVKGKNIFLIEGKHSKNNSLPSLEDIKDGLLKMILFTNLEDVKIDNKKYNSVAVLKLSVENHFSEKNLSASQKKVLSLLLREAKANHFELRIL
;
A
#
# COMPACT_ATOMS: atom_id res chain seq x y z
N MET A 1 8.75 23.30 1.50
CA MET A 1 10.10 23.29 2.11
C MET A 1 9.95 23.46 3.62
N HIS A 2 10.62 22.62 4.42
CA HIS A 2 10.62 22.77 5.88
C HIS A 2 11.42 24.03 6.28
N SER A 3 10.97 24.76 7.30
CA SER A 3 11.71 25.92 7.82
C SER A 3 13.02 25.48 8.49
N ARG A 4 14.03 26.37 8.50
CA ARG A 4 15.31 26.14 9.20
C ARG A 4 15.11 25.71 10.66
N GLN A 5 14.18 26.36 11.36
CA GLN A 5 13.80 26.01 12.73
C GLN A 5 13.30 24.56 12.86
N THR A 6 12.57 24.06 11.87
CA THR A 6 12.07 22.67 11.88
C THR A 6 13.22 21.68 11.69
N ALA A 7 14.18 22.01 10.82
CA ALA A 7 15.38 21.20 10.61
C ALA A 7 16.27 21.18 11.86
N GLU A 8 16.50 22.33 12.49
CA GLU A 8 17.28 22.44 13.74
C GLU A 8 16.66 21.62 14.88
N LYS A 9 15.33 21.68 15.05
CA LYS A 9 14.62 20.80 16.00
C LYS A 9 14.84 19.33 15.70
N ARG A 10 14.83 18.93 14.43
CA ARG A 10 15.06 17.52 14.04
C ARG A 10 16.48 17.07 14.35
N ILE A 11 17.47 17.93 14.16
CA ILE A 11 18.87 17.67 14.53
C ILE A 11 19.00 17.48 16.04
N ILE A 12 18.37 18.34 16.85
CA ILE A 12 18.39 18.21 18.32
C ILE A 12 17.80 16.87 18.77
N GLU A 13 16.67 16.45 18.18
CA GLU A 13 16.06 15.15 18.49
C GLU A 13 16.97 13.97 18.10
N LEU A 14 17.69 14.06 16.97
CA LEU A 14 18.66 13.04 16.55
C LEU A 14 19.84 12.93 17.53
N LEU A 15 20.28 14.06 18.09
CA LEU A 15 21.39 14.11 19.05
C LEU A 15 21.05 13.49 20.41
N LYS A 16 19.75 13.30 20.74
CA LYS A 16 19.33 12.60 21.98
C LYS A 16 19.62 11.09 21.95
N GLY A 17 20.05 10.57 20.81
CA GLY A 17 20.46 9.18 20.65
C GLY A 17 19.39 8.29 20.00
N LYS A 18 19.80 7.04 19.77
CA LYS A 18 19.04 6.05 19.00
C LYS A 18 17.63 5.83 19.54
N ASP A 19 17.48 5.67 20.85
CA ASP A 19 16.19 5.24 21.43
C ASP A 19 15.12 6.33 21.32
N GLU A 20 15.48 7.58 21.60
CA GLU A 20 14.58 8.72 21.42
C GLU A 20 14.25 8.95 19.95
N PHE A 21 15.24 8.84 19.05
CA PHE A 21 14.98 8.90 17.61
C PHE A 21 13.99 7.81 17.15
N MET A 22 14.21 6.56 17.58
CA MET A 22 13.34 5.44 17.22
C MET A 22 11.92 5.63 17.76
N LYS A 23 11.78 6.08 19.00
CA LYS A 23 10.49 6.37 19.64
C LYS A 23 9.74 7.48 18.90
N LEU A 24 10.42 8.58 18.60
CA LEU A 24 9.85 9.70 17.84
C LEU A 24 9.45 9.27 16.43
N SER A 25 10.31 8.53 15.74
CA SER A 25 10.06 8.03 14.38
C SER A 25 8.82 7.13 14.33
N ARG A 26 8.73 6.15 15.24
CA ARG A 26 7.59 5.23 15.35
C ARG A 26 6.30 5.98 15.69
N MET A 27 6.34 6.93 16.63
CA MET A 27 5.18 7.76 16.97
C MET A 27 4.68 8.57 15.77
N LEU A 28 5.58 9.13 14.97
CA LEU A 28 5.21 9.89 13.78
C LEU A 28 4.61 8.99 12.69
N ALA A 29 5.16 7.79 12.51
CA ALA A 29 4.64 6.79 11.56
C ALA A 29 3.23 6.32 11.97
N GLU A 30 3.02 5.99 13.24
CA GLU A 30 1.71 5.61 13.76
C GLU A 30 0.68 6.74 13.60
N LYS A 31 1.07 7.99 13.90
CA LYS A 31 0.21 9.16 13.67
C LYS A 31 -0.13 9.34 12.19
N ALA A 32 0.81 9.11 11.29
CA ALA A 32 0.56 9.19 9.86
C ALA A 32 -0.43 8.11 9.39
N GLN A 33 -0.24 6.87 9.82
CA GLN A 33 -1.17 5.76 9.55
C GLN A 33 -2.58 6.05 10.06
N ARG A 34 -2.72 6.59 11.28
CA ARG A 34 -4.03 6.98 11.85
C ARG A 34 -4.72 8.05 11.01
N ARG A 35 -3.98 9.05 10.52
CA ARG A 35 -4.53 10.06 9.61
C ARG A 35 -5.01 9.43 8.30
N GLU A 36 -4.19 8.55 7.72
CA GLU A 36 -4.50 7.90 6.43
C GLU A 36 -5.68 6.93 6.50
N ARG A 37 -5.93 6.32 7.67
CA ARG A 37 -7.14 5.53 7.89
C ARG A 37 -8.41 6.39 7.83
N LEU A 38 -8.34 7.62 8.35
CA LEU A 38 -9.50 8.52 8.45
C LEU A 38 -9.76 9.29 7.15
N THR A 39 -8.77 9.40 6.26
CA THR A 39 -8.95 10.03 4.96
C THR A 39 -9.79 9.14 4.06
N ILE A 40 -10.93 9.67 3.61
CA ILE A 40 -11.67 9.08 2.49
C ILE A 40 -11.02 9.64 1.24
N GLN A 41 -10.51 8.76 0.36
CA GLN A 41 -10.02 9.15 -0.96
C GLN A 41 -11.18 9.01 -1.95
N PRO A 42 -11.94 10.08 -2.26
CA PRO A 42 -13.14 9.97 -3.10
C PRO A 42 -12.85 9.55 -4.55
N LYS A 43 -11.57 9.52 -4.96
CA LYS A 43 -11.13 9.09 -6.28
C LYS A 43 -10.84 7.60 -6.35
N GLU A 44 -10.81 6.89 -5.23
CA GLU A 44 -10.59 5.45 -5.23
C GLU A 44 -11.94 4.77 -5.13
N ASN A 45 -12.26 3.92 -6.11
CA ASN A 45 -13.53 3.20 -6.16
C ASN A 45 -13.46 2.02 -5.18
N LEU A 46 -13.48 2.30 -3.87
CA LEU A 46 -13.25 1.32 -2.80
C LEU A 46 -14.57 0.68 -2.36
N SER A 47 -14.58 -0.65 -2.28
CA SER A 47 -15.74 -1.44 -1.82
C SER A 47 -15.56 -2.06 -0.43
N GLY A 48 -14.30 -2.24 -0.01
CA GLY A 48 -13.90 -2.81 1.28
C GLY A 48 -13.62 -1.78 2.38
N THR A 49 -13.10 -2.27 3.52
CA THR A 49 -12.72 -1.42 4.67
C THR A 49 -11.23 -1.10 4.60
N LYS A 50 -10.85 0.18 4.77
CA LYS A 50 -9.45 0.59 4.96
C LYS A 50 -8.84 -0.14 6.15
N ALA A 51 -7.71 -0.81 5.93
CA ALA A 51 -7.04 -1.58 6.97
C ALA A 51 -5.76 -0.90 7.44
N ILE A 52 -5.51 -1.01 8.75
CA ILE A 52 -4.25 -0.68 9.38
C ILE A 52 -3.41 -1.96 9.44
N ILE A 53 -2.17 -1.88 8.98
CA ILE A 53 -1.21 -2.98 9.02
C ILE A 53 0.00 -2.54 9.84
N THR A 54 0.33 -3.31 10.87
CA THR A 54 1.56 -3.13 11.64
C THR A 54 2.46 -4.32 11.36
N ILE A 55 3.59 -4.08 10.71
CA ILE A 55 4.57 -5.11 10.35
C ILE A 55 5.69 -5.03 11.37
N GLN A 56 5.99 -6.15 12.02
CA GLN A 56 7.20 -6.30 12.83
C GLN A 56 8.22 -7.13 12.05
N ASN A 57 9.43 -6.60 11.83
CA ASN A 57 10.51 -7.38 11.23
C ASN A 57 11.21 -8.26 12.28
N TYR A 58 12.08 -9.15 11.80
CA TYR A 58 12.86 -10.07 12.64
C TYR A 58 13.83 -9.39 13.63
N LEU A 59 14.16 -8.11 13.41
CA LEU A 59 14.99 -7.29 14.31
C LEU A 59 14.16 -6.55 15.38
N GLY A 60 12.84 -6.75 15.42
CA GLY A 60 11.92 -6.07 16.34
C GLY A 60 11.57 -4.64 15.91
N GLY A 61 11.83 -4.25 14.66
CA GLY A 61 11.42 -2.99 14.07
C GLY A 61 9.95 -3.02 13.66
N TYR A 62 9.21 -1.94 13.97
CA TYR A 62 7.81 -1.78 13.61
C TYR A 62 7.62 -0.80 12.46
N TYR A 63 6.81 -1.20 11.49
CA TYR A 63 6.40 -0.39 10.36
C TYR A 63 4.88 -0.28 10.32
N TYR A 64 4.38 0.94 10.13
CA TYR A 64 2.97 1.28 10.20
C TYR A 64 2.47 1.64 8.80
N PHE A 65 1.72 0.73 8.18
CA PHE A 65 1.19 0.84 6.83
C PHE A 65 -0.34 0.86 6.81
N THR A 66 -0.91 1.27 5.69
CA THR A 66 -2.34 1.12 5.39
C THR A 66 -2.52 0.32 4.11
N SER A 67 -3.61 -0.44 4.06
CA SER A 67 -4.18 -0.99 2.84
C SER A 67 -5.46 -0.24 2.54
N ASP A 68 -5.69 0.13 1.28
CA ASP A 68 -6.87 0.89 0.88
C ASP A 68 -8.15 0.08 1.12
N GLU A 69 -8.11 -1.22 0.85
CA GLU A 69 -9.16 -2.17 1.19
C GLU A 69 -8.55 -3.42 1.83
N ALA A 70 -9.27 -4.00 2.80
CA ALA A 70 -9.06 -5.37 3.21
C ALA A 70 -10.37 -6.15 3.30
N GLU A 71 -10.28 -7.43 2.97
CA GLU A 71 -11.43 -8.34 2.96
C GLU A 71 -11.01 -9.70 3.50
N VAL A 72 -11.82 -10.29 4.39
CA VAL A 72 -11.61 -11.65 4.89
C VAL A 72 -12.54 -12.60 4.15
N LYS A 73 -11.99 -13.64 3.52
CA LYS A 73 -12.75 -14.74 2.95
C LYS A 73 -12.18 -16.07 3.44
N GLY A 74 -12.95 -16.76 4.29
CA GLY A 74 -12.51 -18.01 4.91
C GLY A 74 -11.26 -17.81 5.76
N LYS A 75 -10.15 -18.47 5.38
CA LYS A 75 -8.84 -18.35 6.06
C LYS A 75 -7.91 -17.33 5.42
N ASN A 76 -8.35 -16.62 4.37
CA ASN A 76 -7.54 -15.65 3.66
C ASN A 76 -7.95 -14.22 4.03
N ILE A 77 -6.96 -13.35 4.20
CA ILE A 77 -7.13 -11.90 4.23
C ILE A 77 -6.55 -11.32 2.94
N PHE A 78 -7.37 -10.61 2.18
CA PHE A 78 -6.95 -9.90 0.98
C PHE A 78 -6.54 -8.49 1.40
N LEU A 79 -5.29 -8.14 1.12
CA LEU A 79 -4.74 -6.79 1.33
C LEU A 79 -4.69 -6.12 -0.04
N ILE A 80 -5.61 -5.19 -0.25
CA ILE A 80 -5.88 -4.61 -1.56
C ILE A 80 -5.37 -3.16 -1.56
N GLU A 81 -4.49 -2.88 -2.51
CA GLU A 81 -4.05 -1.53 -2.86
C GLU A 81 -4.76 -1.08 -4.14
N GLY A 82 -5.45 0.06 -4.08
CA GLY A 82 -6.18 0.63 -5.19
C GLY A 82 -5.35 1.68 -5.93
N LYS A 83 -5.34 1.62 -7.26
CA LYS A 83 -4.90 2.74 -8.12
C LYS A 83 -5.99 3.06 -9.12
N HIS A 84 -6.31 4.34 -9.25
CA HIS A 84 -7.42 4.81 -10.06
C HIS A 84 -6.97 5.76 -11.16
N SER A 85 -7.60 5.63 -12.34
CA SER A 85 -7.46 6.58 -13.44
C SER A 85 -8.81 7.18 -13.79
N LYS A 86 -8.84 8.52 -13.87
CA LYS A 86 -9.99 9.30 -14.34
C LYS A 86 -10.18 9.25 -15.86
N ASN A 87 -9.11 8.91 -16.57
CA ASN A 87 -9.17 8.73 -18.01
C ASN A 87 -9.56 7.27 -18.29
N ASN A 88 -10.16 6.99 -19.45
CA ASN A 88 -10.50 5.62 -19.92
C ASN A 88 -9.25 4.79 -20.28
N SER A 89 -8.19 4.92 -19.48
CA SER A 89 -6.87 4.36 -19.62
C SER A 89 -6.43 3.80 -18.27
N LEU A 90 -5.46 2.88 -18.28
CA LEU A 90 -4.82 2.40 -17.06
C LEU A 90 -4.29 3.55 -16.19
N PRO A 91 -4.20 3.36 -14.86
CA PRO A 91 -3.44 4.23 -13.96
C PRO A 91 -2.03 4.51 -14.49
N SER A 92 -1.46 5.64 -14.07
CA SER A 92 -0.15 6.04 -14.56
C SER A 92 0.92 5.01 -14.17
N LEU A 93 2.03 4.98 -14.91
CA LEU A 93 3.13 4.07 -14.57
C LEU A 93 3.69 4.37 -13.18
N GLU A 94 3.65 5.63 -12.74
CA GLU A 94 4.08 6.04 -11.39
C GLU A 94 3.14 5.48 -10.33
N ASP A 95 1.82 5.58 -10.53
CA ASP A 95 0.82 4.99 -9.63
C ASP A 95 0.95 3.47 -9.53
N ILE A 96 1.19 2.80 -10.66
CA ILE A 96 1.41 1.34 -10.70
C ILE A 96 2.68 0.98 -9.91
N LYS A 97 3.78 1.72 -10.10
CA LYS A 97 5.04 1.48 -9.38
C LYS A 97 4.88 1.69 -7.88
N ASP A 98 4.14 2.72 -7.46
CA ASP A 98 3.80 2.95 -6.06
C ASP A 98 3.00 1.78 -5.48
N GLY A 99 2.01 1.27 -6.22
CA GLY A 99 1.27 0.06 -5.82
C GLY A 99 2.16 -1.18 -5.70
N LEU A 100 3.11 -1.37 -6.62
CA LEU A 100 4.06 -2.48 -6.60
C LEU A 100 4.97 -2.46 -5.36
N LEU A 101 5.32 -1.29 -4.82
CA LEU A 101 6.09 -1.19 -3.58
C LEU A 101 5.36 -1.88 -2.42
N LYS A 102 4.04 -1.70 -2.32
CA LYS A 102 3.24 -2.40 -1.30
C LYS A 102 3.10 -3.89 -1.61
N MET A 103 3.04 -4.28 -2.88
CA MET A 103 2.99 -5.70 -3.25
C MET A 103 4.24 -6.45 -2.76
N ILE A 104 5.44 -5.85 -2.90
CA ILE A 104 6.68 -6.43 -2.35
C ILE A 104 6.54 -6.69 -0.85
N LEU A 105 5.92 -5.78 -0.10
CA LEU A 105 5.72 -5.96 1.34
C LEU A 105 4.65 -7.01 1.64
N PHE A 106 3.49 -6.91 1.00
CA PHE A 106 2.31 -7.71 1.33
C PHE A 106 2.46 -9.18 0.93
N THR A 107 3.23 -9.50 -0.11
CA THR A 107 3.51 -10.89 -0.51
C THR A 107 4.52 -11.58 0.39
N ASN A 108 5.32 -10.81 1.15
CA ASN A 108 6.34 -11.32 2.06
C ASN A 108 5.89 -11.31 3.53
N LEU A 109 4.60 -11.05 3.80
CA LEU A 109 4.09 -11.10 5.17
C LEU A 109 3.98 -12.55 5.65
N GLU A 110 4.54 -12.80 6.83
CA GLU A 110 4.40 -14.06 7.56
C GLU A 110 3.64 -13.83 8.87
N ASP A 111 3.03 -14.90 9.40
CA ASP A 111 2.29 -14.88 10.68
C ASP A 111 1.21 -13.79 10.80
N VAL A 112 0.49 -13.54 9.70
CA VAL A 112 -0.55 -12.49 9.64
C VAL A 112 -1.71 -12.83 10.56
N LYS A 113 -2.07 -11.89 11.44
CA LYS A 113 -3.12 -12.06 12.46
C LYS A 113 -4.10 -10.91 12.48
N ILE A 114 -5.35 -11.24 12.74
CA ILE A 114 -6.42 -10.32 13.14
C ILE A 114 -6.96 -10.85 14.47
N ASP A 115 -6.98 -10.03 15.53
CA ASP A 115 -7.43 -10.43 16.87
C ASP A 115 -6.84 -11.77 17.34
N ASN A 116 -5.51 -11.92 17.20
CA ASN A 116 -4.73 -13.14 17.47
C ASN A 116 -5.08 -14.39 16.64
N LYS A 117 -6.04 -14.32 15.73
CA LYS A 117 -6.35 -15.41 14.79
C LYS A 117 -5.50 -15.28 13.53
N LYS A 118 -4.86 -16.38 13.13
CA LYS A 118 -4.00 -16.43 11.94
C LYS A 118 -4.81 -16.49 10.63
N TYR A 119 -4.30 -15.81 9.61
CA TYR A 119 -4.84 -15.81 8.25
C TYR A 119 -3.70 -15.95 7.23
N ASN A 120 -4.01 -16.47 6.05
CA ASN A 120 -3.12 -16.37 4.90
C ASN A 120 -3.30 -15.00 4.26
N SER A 121 -2.23 -14.23 4.08
CA SER A 121 -2.30 -12.97 3.33
C SER A 121 -2.30 -13.21 1.84
N VAL A 122 -3.17 -12.49 1.13
CA VAL A 122 -3.18 -12.40 -0.32
C VAL A 122 -3.02 -10.94 -0.69
N ALA A 123 -1.88 -10.59 -1.29
CA ALA A 123 -1.64 -9.25 -1.80
C ALA A 123 -2.41 -9.04 -3.11
N VAL A 124 -3.08 -7.90 -3.24
CA VAL A 124 -3.87 -7.56 -4.42
C VAL A 124 -3.57 -6.15 -4.86
N LEU A 125 -3.16 -5.99 -6.12
CA LEU A 125 -3.12 -4.70 -6.79
C LEU A 125 -4.41 -4.54 -7.61
N LYS A 126 -5.24 -3.58 -7.24
CA LYS A 126 -6.51 -3.27 -7.92
C LYS A 126 -6.34 -2.00 -8.75
N LEU A 127 -6.42 -2.14 -10.06
CA LEU A 127 -6.44 -1.02 -11.00
C LEU A 127 -7.88 -0.73 -11.40
N SER A 128 -8.32 0.52 -11.25
CA SER A 128 -9.68 0.93 -11.64
C SER A 128 -9.67 2.09 -12.62
N VAL A 129 -10.66 2.13 -13.51
CA VAL A 129 -10.89 3.25 -14.44
C VAL A 129 -12.32 3.78 -14.32
N GLU A 130 -12.52 5.07 -14.54
CA GLU A 130 -13.81 5.75 -14.25
C GLU A 130 -14.98 5.25 -15.11
N ASN A 131 -14.80 4.91 -16.40
CA ASN A 131 -15.89 4.50 -17.31
C ASN A 131 -15.75 3.08 -17.89
N HIS A 132 -15.42 2.11 -17.03
CA HIS A 132 -15.16 0.69 -17.35
C HIS A 132 -13.86 0.40 -18.10
N PHE A 133 -13.16 -0.62 -17.63
CA PHE A 133 -11.95 -1.10 -18.29
C PHE A 133 -12.28 -1.81 -19.60
N SER A 134 -11.60 -1.40 -20.68
CA SER A 134 -11.61 -2.09 -21.97
C SER A 134 -10.19 -2.15 -22.52
N GLU A 135 -9.66 -3.37 -22.63
CA GLU A 135 -8.33 -3.60 -23.19
C GLU A 135 -8.21 -3.10 -24.64
N LYS A 136 -9.32 -3.04 -25.38
CA LYS A 136 -9.38 -2.49 -26.75
C LYS A 136 -9.02 -1.01 -26.80
N ASN A 137 -9.33 -0.26 -25.73
CA ASN A 137 -9.11 1.18 -25.64
C ASN A 137 -7.67 1.51 -25.20
N LEU A 138 -6.86 0.51 -24.85
CA LEU A 138 -5.47 0.72 -24.44
C LEU A 138 -4.57 0.95 -25.64
N SER A 139 -3.66 1.92 -25.49
CA SER A 139 -2.55 2.13 -26.42
C SER A 139 -1.61 0.92 -26.45
N ALA A 140 -0.77 0.81 -27.48
CA ALA A 140 0.24 -0.23 -27.57
C ALA A 140 1.20 -0.24 -26.35
N SER A 141 1.57 0.94 -25.86
CA SER A 141 2.41 1.07 -24.66
C SER A 141 1.69 0.59 -23.40
N GLN A 142 0.40 0.90 -23.24
CA GLN A 142 -0.41 0.44 -22.11
C GLN A 142 -0.61 -1.08 -22.12
N LYS A 143 -0.85 -1.67 -23.28
CA LYS A 143 -0.91 -3.15 -23.43
C LYS A 143 0.40 -3.81 -23.04
N LYS A 144 1.54 -3.21 -23.42
CA LYS A 144 2.86 -3.67 -23.01
C LYS A 144 3.02 -3.62 -21.48
N VAL A 145 2.66 -2.50 -20.85
CA VAL A 145 2.70 -2.34 -19.37
C VAL A 145 1.81 -3.39 -18.69
N LEU A 146 0.59 -3.58 -19.16
CA LEU A 146 -0.33 -4.59 -18.62
C LEU A 146 0.25 -6.01 -18.72
N SER A 147 0.82 -6.38 -19.87
CA SER A 147 1.46 -7.69 -20.06
C SER A 147 2.68 -7.90 -19.15
N LEU A 148 3.44 -6.84 -18.86
CA LEU A 148 4.55 -6.87 -17.91
C LEU A 148 4.01 -7.06 -16.49
N LEU A 149 2.98 -6.30 -16.12
CA LEU A 149 2.38 -6.35 -14.80
C LEU A 149 1.73 -7.71 -14.49
N LEU A 150 1.07 -8.34 -15.47
CA LEU A 150 0.53 -9.69 -15.34
C LEU A 150 1.63 -10.74 -15.09
N ARG A 151 2.77 -10.61 -15.77
CA ARG A 151 3.94 -11.47 -15.53
C ARG A 151 4.53 -11.24 -14.15
N GLU A 152 4.66 -9.99 -13.74
CA GLU A 152 5.14 -9.59 -12.43
C GLU A 152 4.26 -10.16 -11.31
N ALA A 153 2.93 -10.03 -11.46
CA ALA A 153 1.93 -10.58 -10.53
C ALA A 153 2.07 -12.09 -10.36
N LYS A 154 2.23 -12.82 -11.49
CA LYS A 154 2.44 -14.26 -11.47
C LYS A 154 3.77 -14.65 -10.81
N ALA A 155 4.85 -13.94 -11.13
CA ALA A 155 6.18 -14.23 -10.62
C ALA A 155 6.34 -13.95 -9.12
N ASN A 156 5.65 -12.92 -8.62
CA ASN A 156 5.74 -12.47 -7.22
C ASN A 156 4.51 -12.83 -6.37
N HIS A 157 3.62 -13.66 -6.90
CA HIS A 157 2.47 -14.22 -6.18
C HIS A 157 1.51 -13.17 -5.57
N PHE A 158 1.21 -12.09 -6.30
CA PHE A 158 0.10 -11.19 -5.98
C PHE A 158 -1.00 -11.25 -7.05
N GLU A 159 -2.22 -10.90 -6.68
CA GLU A 159 -3.35 -10.81 -7.61
C GLU A 159 -3.39 -9.45 -8.27
N LEU A 160 -3.63 -9.41 -9.59
CA LEU A 160 -3.97 -8.19 -10.30
C LEU A 160 -5.48 -8.20 -10.58
N ARG A 161 -6.20 -7.20 -10.08
CA ARG A 161 -7.63 -6.98 -10.36
C ARG A 161 -7.79 -5.72 -11.19
N ILE A 162 -8.57 -5.79 -12.27
CA ILE A 162 -8.83 -4.66 -13.15
C ILE A 162 -10.33 -4.47 -13.29
N LEU A 163 -10.80 -3.26 -13.02
CA LEU A 163 -12.22 -2.89 -12.97
C LEU A 163 -12.49 -1.62 -13.78
#